data_AF-A0A2H0S1L4-F1
#
_entry.id   AF-A0A2H0S1L4-F1
#
_cell.length_a   1.000
_cell.length_b   1.000
_cell.length_c   1.000
_cell.angle_alpha   90.00
_cell.angle_beta   90.00
_cell.angle_gamma   90.00
#
_symmetry.space_group_name_H-M   'P 1'
#
loop_
_entity.id
_entity.type
_entity.pdbx_description
1 polymer ?
#
loop_
_entity_poly.entity_id
_entity_poly.type
_entity_poly.pdbx_seq_one_letter_code
_entity_poly.pdbx_strand_id
1 'polypeptide(L)'
;MSELGGLDIGAPDEGIAGAPEELSEEAKQRFAAAAAAMQQIRREEKRSKKRDDQVARTIIQFLGQDQYAHLFVLISRLVARDCPSIFILSILSLIHEGCLKEVEEYVAESGHKSAEETMEESTKLTTTGELDPAMNRAIVAWITRMQLVLSLSPEKILTKLMIDEKNVDGTVLQLATFIVKDFFQSHGRNVAFEKVQPLTASILQSVFEPFIERVQKAFLAEKTSEETDRERESLG
;
A
#
# COMPACT_ATOMS: atom_id res chain seq x y z
N MET A 1 -23.89 24.41 29.65
CA MET A 1 -23.17 25.61 30.12
C MET A 1 -21.69 25.31 30.00
N SER A 2 -21.02 26.11 29.19
CA SER A 2 -19.61 26.00 28.81
C SER A 2 -18.70 26.42 29.95
N GLU A 3 -17.59 25.72 30.17
CA GLU A 3 -16.32 26.31 30.62
C GLU A 3 -15.17 25.50 30.00
N LEU A 4 -14.73 25.97 28.82
CA LEU A 4 -13.50 25.55 28.18
C LEU A 4 -12.43 26.50 28.66
N GLY A 5 -11.42 25.93 29.32
CA GLY A 5 -10.37 26.64 30.04
C GLY A 5 -9.58 27.60 29.17
N GLY A 6 -9.25 28.72 29.82
CA GLY A 6 -8.47 29.85 29.33
C GLY A 6 -7.21 29.48 28.57
N LEU A 7 -7.15 29.99 27.34
CA LEU A 7 -5.89 30.37 26.71
C LEU A 7 -5.72 31.87 26.97
N ASP A 8 -4.95 32.16 28.00
CA ASP A 8 -4.47 33.49 28.36
C ASP A 8 -3.43 33.91 27.31
N ILE A 9 -3.93 34.48 26.21
CA ILE A 9 -3.10 35.16 25.22
C ILE A 9 -2.85 36.55 25.78
N GLY A 10 -1.68 36.73 26.40
CA GLY A 10 -1.20 38.00 26.91
C GLY A 10 -1.31 39.09 25.85
N ALA A 11 -2.12 40.10 26.14
CA ALA A 11 -2.15 41.37 25.44
C ALA A 11 -0.91 42.20 25.79
N PRO A 12 -0.23 42.81 24.82
CA PRO A 12 0.35 44.12 25.00
C PRO A 12 -0.72 45.14 24.60
N ASP A 13 -1.26 45.81 25.61
CA ASP A 13 -2.08 47.00 25.44
C ASP A 13 -1.20 48.20 25.06
N GLU A 14 -1.86 49.14 24.38
CA GLU A 14 -1.45 50.50 24.02
C GLU A 14 -0.63 50.73 22.73
N GLY A 15 -1.38 51.13 21.68
CA GLY A 15 -0.98 52.22 20.81
C GLY A 15 -0.57 51.86 19.39
N ILE A 16 -1.56 51.64 18.51
CA ILE A 16 -1.64 52.24 17.16
C ILE A 16 -3.08 52.07 16.67
N ALA A 17 -3.75 53.21 16.45
CA ALA A 17 -4.97 53.30 15.67
C ALA A 17 -4.64 52.88 14.23
N GLY A 18 -5.24 51.78 13.77
CA GLY A 18 -5.10 51.26 12.43
C GLY A 18 -5.58 49.83 12.37
N ALA A 19 -6.85 49.64 12.03
CA ALA A 19 -7.36 48.33 11.65
C ALA A 19 -6.44 47.70 10.58
N PRO A 20 -6.13 46.39 10.63
CA PRO A 20 -5.60 45.70 9.46
C PRO A 20 -6.74 45.40 8.49
N GLU A 21 -7.54 46.40 8.13
CA GLU A 21 -8.47 46.33 7.00
C GLU A 21 -7.69 46.70 5.73
N GLU A 22 -6.85 45.77 5.27
CA GLU A 22 -6.47 45.58 3.86
C GLU A 22 -5.40 44.48 3.78
N LEU A 23 -5.75 43.26 4.21
CA LEU A 23 -5.16 42.11 3.55
C LEU A 23 -5.57 42.21 2.08
N SER A 24 -4.62 42.49 1.19
CA SER A 24 -4.80 42.46 -0.27
C SER A 24 -5.70 41.27 -0.64
N GLU A 25 -6.64 41.47 -1.57
CA GLU A 25 -7.49 40.38 -2.06
C GLU A 25 -6.65 39.16 -2.50
N GLU A 26 -5.42 39.38 -2.96
CA GLU A 26 -4.45 38.33 -3.28
C GLU A 26 -3.95 37.58 -2.04
N ALA A 27 -3.73 38.27 -0.92
CA ALA A 27 -3.37 37.64 0.35
C ALA A 27 -4.53 36.79 0.90
N LYS A 28 -5.77 37.31 0.86
CA LYS A 28 -6.96 36.55 1.26
C LYS A 28 -7.15 35.28 0.41
N GLN A 29 -6.93 35.37 -0.90
CA GLN A 29 -6.99 34.22 -1.80
C GLN A 29 -5.89 33.19 -1.50
N ARG A 30 -4.65 33.63 -1.23
CA ARG A 30 -3.55 32.72 -0.85
C ARG A 30 -3.80 32.03 0.49
N PHE A 31 -4.32 32.75 1.48
CA PHE A 31 -4.69 32.15 2.78
C PHE A 31 -5.88 31.18 2.66
N ALA A 32 -6.89 31.50 1.85
CA ALA A 32 -8.00 30.60 1.59
C ALA A 32 -7.54 29.31 0.85
N ALA A 33 -6.66 29.45 -0.14
CA ALA A 33 -6.07 28.31 -0.84
C ALA A 33 -5.21 27.44 0.09
N ALA A 34 -4.40 28.05 0.95
CA ALA A 34 -3.59 27.33 1.95
C ALA A 34 -4.46 26.63 3.01
N ALA A 35 -5.53 27.27 3.48
CA ALA A 35 -6.48 26.68 4.41
C ALA A 35 -7.26 25.51 3.78
N ALA A 36 -7.68 25.65 2.52
CA ALA A 36 -8.32 24.58 1.76
C ALA A 36 -7.35 23.39 1.54
N ALA A 37 -6.10 23.66 1.18
CA ALA A 37 -5.05 22.64 1.05
C ALA A 37 -4.79 21.94 2.40
N MET A 38 -4.69 22.68 3.51
CA MET A 38 -4.52 22.09 4.84
C MET A 38 -5.74 21.28 5.28
N GLN A 39 -6.96 21.71 4.96
CA GLN A 39 -8.17 20.93 5.24
C GLN A 39 -8.23 19.66 4.40
N GLN A 40 -7.82 19.73 3.14
CA GLN A 40 -7.73 18.59 2.24
C GLN A 40 -6.68 17.59 2.73
N ILE A 41 -5.48 18.05 3.09
CA ILE A 41 -4.42 17.24 3.70
C ILE A 41 -4.94 16.57 5.00
N ARG A 42 -5.61 17.31 5.90
CA ARG A 42 -6.19 16.73 7.12
C ARG A 42 -7.28 15.68 6.83
N ARG A 43 -8.09 15.87 5.79
CA ARG A 43 -9.12 14.91 5.37
C ARG A 43 -8.47 13.65 4.78
N GLU A 44 -7.46 13.82 3.95
CA GLU A 44 -6.67 12.73 3.36
C GLU A 44 -5.93 11.93 4.45
N GLU A 45 -5.33 12.60 5.44
CA GLU A 45 -4.71 11.94 6.60
C GLU A 45 -5.72 11.16 7.45
N LYS A 46 -6.88 11.74 7.75
CA LYS A 46 -7.94 11.04 8.51
C LYS A 46 -8.47 9.84 7.74
N ARG A 47 -8.66 9.97 6.42
CA ARG A 47 -9.08 8.86 5.55
C ARG A 47 -8.02 7.78 5.50
N SER A 48 -6.74 8.15 5.38
CA SER A 48 -5.61 7.20 5.42
C SER A 48 -5.57 6.44 6.74
N LYS A 49 -5.65 7.13 7.88
CA LYS A 49 -5.64 6.47 9.21
C LYS A 49 -6.83 5.53 9.40
N LYS A 50 -8.05 5.96 9.04
CA LYS A 50 -9.24 5.11 9.12
C LYS A 50 -9.10 3.88 8.22
N ARG A 51 -8.53 4.03 7.04
CA ARG A 51 -8.27 2.93 6.12
C ARG A 51 -7.23 1.97 6.71
N ASP A 52 -6.12 2.48 7.23
CA ASP A 52 -5.08 1.65 7.84
C ASP A 52 -5.64 0.86 9.05
N ASP A 53 -6.49 1.49 9.87
CA ASP A 53 -7.21 0.82 10.96
C ASP A 53 -8.17 -0.26 10.47
N GLN A 54 -8.90 -0.01 9.38
CA GLN A 54 -9.84 -0.97 8.79
C GLN A 54 -9.10 -2.16 8.17
N VAL A 55 -8.00 -1.89 7.45
CA VAL A 55 -7.11 -2.90 6.90
C VAL A 55 -6.49 -3.75 8.02
N ALA A 56 -6.03 -3.14 9.11
CA ALA A 56 -5.51 -3.87 10.27
C ALA A 56 -6.58 -4.78 10.90
N ARG A 57 -7.83 -4.32 10.98
CA ARG A 57 -8.96 -5.15 11.45
C ARG A 57 -9.21 -6.34 10.53
N THR A 58 -9.18 -6.14 9.21
CA THR A 58 -9.36 -7.23 8.24
C THR A 58 -8.25 -8.28 8.36
N ILE A 59 -7.00 -7.84 8.56
CA ILE A 59 -5.87 -8.73 8.83
C ILE A 59 -6.10 -9.50 10.14
N ILE A 60 -6.51 -8.83 11.22
CA ILE A 60 -6.79 -9.50 12.51
C ILE A 60 -7.94 -10.51 12.37
N GLN A 61 -9.01 -10.17 11.66
CA GLN A 61 -10.14 -11.07 11.42
C GLN A 61 -9.71 -12.29 10.58
N PHE A 62 -8.87 -12.09 9.58
CA PHE A 62 -8.29 -13.18 8.78
C PHE A 62 -7.42 -14.10 9.64
N LEU A 63 -6.58 -13.52 10.50
CA LEU A 63 -5.68 -14.25 11.40
C LEU A 63 -6.42 -14.95 12.56
N GLY A 64 -7.63 -14.51 12.88
CA GLY A 64 -8.51 -15.16 13.86
C GLY A 64 -9.14 -16.46 13.36
N GLN A 65 -8.94 -16.83 12.09
CA GLN A 65 -9.40 -18.11 11.53
C GLN A 65 -8.28 -19.15 11.68
N ASP A 66 -8.55 -20.24 12.38
CA ASP A 66 -7.55 -21.29 12.69
C ASP A 66 -6.82 -21.83 11.45
N GLN A 67 -7.52 -21.90 10.31
CA GLN A 67 -6.95 -22.33 9.03
C GLN A 67 -5.80 -21.45 8.52
N TYR A 68 -5.76 -20.17 8.92
CA TYR A 68 -4.77 -19.18 8.47
C TYR A 68 -3.75 -18.80 9.55
N ALA A 69 -3.78 -19.46 10.72
CA ALA A 69 -2.84 -19.19 11.81
C ALA A 69 -1.37 -19.27 11.38
N HIS A 70 -1.06 -20.16 10.42
CA HIS A 70 0.29 -20.32 9.88
C HIS A 70 0.80 -19.10 9.09
N LEU A 71 -0.10 -18.22 8.63
CA LEU A 71 0.23 -16.99 7.91
C LEU A 71 0.56 -15.82 8.84
N PHE A 72 0.19 -15.92 10.13
CA PHE A 72 0.40 -14.88 11.14
C PHE A 72 1.84 -14.39 11.21
N VAL A 73 2.79 -15.32 11.23
CA VAL A 73 4.22 -15.00 11.36
C VAL A 73 4.72 -14.25 10.13
N LEU A 74 4.27 -14.63 8.94
CA LEU A 74 4.66 -13.99 7.68
C LEU A 74 4.08 -12.58 7.57
N ILE A 75 2.80 -12.43 7.89
CA ILE A 75 2.15 -11.12 7.89
C ILE A 75 2.80 -10.19 8.93
N SER A 76 3.06 -10.69 10.13
CA SER A 76 3.73 -9.91 11.20
C SER A 76 5.12 -9.43 10.78
N ARG A 77 5.88 -10.26 10.06
CA ARG A 77 7.19 -9.87 9.51
C ARG A 77 7.08 -8.77 8.45
N LEU A 78 6.08 -8.85 7.56
CA LEU A 78 5.86 -7.80 6.57
C LEU A 78 5.43 -6.48 7.22
N VAL A 79 4.56 -6.54 8.23
CA VAL A 79 4.15 -5.36 9.01
C VAL A 79 5.34 -4.75 9.74
N ALA A 80 6.22 -5.56 10.34
CA ALA A 80 7.43 -5.08 11.02
C ALA A 80 8.44 -4.41 10.08
N ARG A 81 8.30 -4.59 8.76
CA ARG A 81 9.10 -3.91 7.73
C ARG A 81 8.42 -2.66 7.16
N ASP A 82 7.34 -2.19 7.79
CA ASP A 82 6.47 -1.13 7.27
C ASP A 82 5.90 -1.44 5.88
N CYS A 83 5.70 -2.72 5.54
CA CYS A 83 5.05 -3.06 4.28
C CYS A 83 3.62 -2.49 4.29
N PRO A 84 3.21 -1.70 3.27
CA PRO A 84 1.88 -1.12 3.24
C PRO A 84 0.81 -2.21 3.31
N SER A 85 -0.07 -2.10 4.31
CA SER A 85 -1.04 -3.15 4.61
C SER A 85 -1.98 -3.48 3.45
N ILE A 86 -2.25 -2.50 2.56
CA ILE A 86 -3.02 -2.70 1.35
C ILE A 86 -2.37 -3.67 0.35
N PHE A 87 -1.04 -3.71 0.30
CA PHE A 87 -0.30 -4.68 -0.50
C PHE A 87 -0.35 -6.08 0.13
N ILE A 88 -0.33 -6.17 1.46
CA ILE A 88 -0.56 -7.44 2.15
C ILE A 88 -1.97 -7.96 1.82
N LEU A 89 -2.99 -7.11 1.89
CA LEU A 89 -4.36 -7.50 1.54
C LEU A 89 -4.49 -7.94 0.08
N SER A 90 -3.78 -7.30 -0.86
CA SER A 90 -3.82 -7.72 -2.26
C SER A 90 -3.25 -9.12 -2.45
N ILE A 91 -2.22 -9.51 -1.69
CA ILE A 91 -1.76 -10.91 -1.63
C ILE A 91 -2.86 -11.82 -1.08
N LEU A 92 -3.45 -11.49 0.07
CA LEU A 92 -4.48 -12.33 0.72
C LEU A 92 -5.79 -12.44 -0.07
N SER A 93 -6.07 -11.48 -0.95
CA SER A 93 -7.33 -11.39 -1.72
C SER A 93 -7.61 -12.57 -2.66
N LEU A 94 -6.62 -13.44 -2.92
CA LEU A 94 -6.85 -14.65 -3.70
C LEU A 94 -7.73 -15.68 -2.96
N ILE A 95 -7.67 -15.72 -1.63
CA ILE A 95 -8.34 -16.74 -0.81
C ILE A 95 -9.31 -16.16 0.22
N HIS A 96 -9.36 -14.84 0.40
CA HIS A 96 -10.20 -14.21 1.40
C HIS A 96 -11.03 -13.05 0.82
N GLU A 97 -12.35 -13.22 0.81
CA GLU A 97 -13.32 -12.26 0.26
C GLU A 97 -13.28 -10.90 0.97
N GLY A 98 -13.08 -10.89 2.29
CA GLY A 98 -12.94 -9.63 3.03
C GLY A 98 -11.71 -8.83 2.61
N CYS A 99 -10.60 -9.50 2.27
CA CYS A 99 -9.40 -8.83 1.76
C CYS A 99 -9.62 -8.35 0.32
N LEU A 100 -10.32 -9.13 -0.50
CA LEU A 100 -10.70 -8.76 -1.85
C LEU A 100 -11.49 -7.45 -1.87
N LYS A 101 -12.58 -7.39 -1.10
CA LYS A 101 -13.46 -6.24 -1.04
C LYS A 101 -12.71 -4.95 -0.65
N GLU A 102 -11.88 -5.02 0.39
CA GLU A 102 -11.11 -3.86 0.86
C GLU A 102 -10.10 -3.37 -0.21
N VAL A 103 -9.52 -4.28 -0.99
CA VAL A 103 -8.60 -3.91 -2.08
C VAL A 103 -9.36 -3.30 -3.26
N GLU A 104 -10.53 -3.82 -3.59
CA GLU A 104 -11.38 -3.27 -4.65
C GLU A 104 -11.90 -1.88 -4.29
N GLU A 105 -12.34 -1.69 -3.05
CA GLU A 105 -12.72 -0.37 -2.53
C GLU A 105 -11.54 0.59 -2.61
N TYR A 106 -10.33 0.18 -2.21
CA TYR A 106 -9.13 1.02 -2.30
C TYR A 106 -8.77 1.43 -3.74
N VAL A 107 -8.85 0.50 -4.69
CA VAL A 107 -8.58 0.77 -6.11
C VAL A 107 -9.63 1.72 -6.69
N ALA A 108 -10.91 1.49 -6.39
CA ALA A 108 -12.02 2.33 -6.83
C ALA A 108 -11.94 3.76 -6.24
N GLU A 109 -11.62 3.89 -4.95
CA GLU A 109 -11.40 5.18 -4.29
C GLU A 109 -10.25 5.99 -4.90
N SER A 110 -9.29 5.29 -5.51
CA SER A 110 -8.13 5.89 -6.18
C SER A 110 -8.43 6.28 -7.63
N GLY A 111 -9.65 6.05 -8.13
CA GLY A 111 -10.08 6.39 -9.49
C GLY A 111 -9.66 5.39 -10.56
N HIS A 112 -9.19 4.21 -10.17
CA HIS A 112 -8.81 3.13 -11.09
C HIS A 112 -9.97 2.15 -11.28
N LYS A 113 -10.05 1.58 -12.48
CA LYS A 113 -10.95 0.47 -12.80
C LYS A 113 -10.58 -0.78 -12.00
N SER A 114 -11.55 -1.68 -11.81
CA SER A 114 -11.29 -2.94 -11.10
C SER A 114 -10.32 -3.83 -11.88
N ALA A 115 -9.76 -4.84 -11.20
CA ALA A 115 -8.90 -5.83 -11.86
C ALA A 115 -9.64 -6.59 -12.98
N GLU A 116 -10.93 -6.87 -12.77
CA GLU A 116 -11.77 -7.59 -13.73
C GLU A 116 -12.01 -6.73 -14.99
N GLU A 117 -12.31 -5.45 -14.81
CA GLU A 117 -12.48 -4.50 -15.92
C GLU A 117 -11.17 -4.28 -16.69
N THR A 118 -10.02 -4.29 -16.00
CA THR A 118 -8.70 -4.13 -16.61
C THR A 118 -8.28 -5.40 -17.38
N MET A 119 -8.75 -6.58 -16.95
CA MET A 119 -8.47 -7.86 -17.60
C MET A 119 -9.24 -8.10 -18.89
N GLU A 120 -10.48 -7.59 -19.00
CA GLU A 120 -11.25 -7.68 -20.24
C GLU A 120 -10.52 -7.00 -21.42
N GLU A 121 -9.65 -6.02 -21.13
CA GLU A 121 -8.78 -5.35 -22.11
C GLU A 121 -7.42 -6.06 -22.34
N SER A 122 -6.98 -6.97 -21.46
CA SER A 122 -5.65 -7.62 -21.51
C SER A 122 -5.73 -9.13 -21.29
N THR A 123 -5.95 -9.91 -22.36
CA THR A 123 -5.93 -11.38 -22.28
C THR A 123 -4.52 -11.97 -22.46
N LYS A 124 -4.22 -12.99 -21.65
CA LYS A 124 -3.27 -14.14 -21.80
C LYS A 124 -2.18 -14.22 -20.70
N LEU A 125 -2.48 -14.93 -19.62
CA LEU A 125 -1.47 -15.83 -19.03
C LEU A 125 -1.53 -17.16 -19.76
N THR A 126 -0.52 -17.43 -20.58
CA THR A 126 -0.17 -18.79 -21.01
C THR A 126 0.73 -19.42 -19.96
N THR A 127 0.19 -20.39 -19.23
CA THR A 127 1.01 -21.40 -18.56
C THR A 127 0.34 -22.76 -18.73
N THR A 128 0.94 -23.56 -19.62
CA THR A 128 0.96 -25.03 -19.62
C THR A 128 -0.28 -25.73 -19.05
N GLY A 129 -1.29 -25.98 -19.89
CA GLY A 129 -2.12 -27.20 -19.98
C GLY A 129 -2.77 -27.86 -18.76
N GLU A 130 -2.55 -27.39 -17.52
CA GLU A 130 -2.91 -28.11 -16.32
C GLU A 130 -3.98 -27.41 -15.48
N LEU A 131 -4.08 -26.08 -15.49
CA LEU A 131 -5.08 -25.33 -14.71
C LEU A 131 -6.41 -25.22 -15.46
N ASP A 132 -7.53 -25.35 -14.76
CA ASP A 132 -8.83 -25.11 -15.39
C ASP A 132 -9.03 -23.60 -15.69
N PRO A 133 -9.93 -23.25 -16.64
CA PRO A 133 -10.12 -21.87 -17.05
C PRO A 133 -10.62 -20.93 -15.95
N ALA A 134 -11.28 -21.43 -14.90
CA ALA A 134 -11.73 -20.60 -13.78
C ALA A 134 -10.55 -20.26 -12.86
N MET A 135 -9.72 -21.25 -12.52
CA MET A 135 -8.49 -21.03 -11.74
C MET A 135 -7.55 -20.05 -12.44
N ASN A 136 -7.34 -20.20 -13.75
CA ASN A 136 -6.47 -19.29 -14.49
C ASN A 136 -6.99 -17.85 -14.46
N ARG A 137 -8.31 -17.65 -14.63
CA ARG A 137 -8.92 -16.32 -14.53
C ARG A 137 -8.75 -15.71 -13.15
N ALA A 138 -8.94 -16.48 -12.09
CA ALA A 138 -8.76 -16.00 -10.72
C ALA A 138 -7.30 -15.59 -10.44
N ILE A 139 -6.32 -16.36 -10.92
CA ILE A 139 -4.90 -16.01 -10.79
C ILE A 139 -4.59 -14.74 -11.58
N VAL A 140 -5.07 -14.61 -12.82
CA VAL A 140 -4.84 -13.39 -13.60
C VAL A 140 -5.46 -12.17 -12.89
N ALA A 141 -6.67 -12.29 -12.36
CA ALA A 141 -7.32 -11.21 -11.61
C ALA A 141 -6.52 -10.82 -10.37
N TRP A 142 -5.98 -11.79 -9.67
CA TRP A 142 -5.11 -11.57 -8.54
C TRP A 142 -3.80 -10.88 -8.92
N ILE A 143 -3.16 -11.27 -10.03
CA ILE A 143 -1.96 -10.60 -10.57
C ILE A 143 -2.25 -9.14 -10.92
N THR A 144 -3.31 -8.91 -11.71
CA THR A 144 -3.73 -7.56 -12.11
C THR A 144 -4.04 -6.70 -10.90
N ARG A 145 -4.70 -7.25 -9.87
CA ARG A 145 -4.99 -6.55 -8.63
C ARG A 145 -3.72 -6.13 -7.88
N MET A 146 -2.73 -7.02 -7.77
CA MET A 146 -1.44 -6.67 -7.16
C MET A 146 -0.71 -5.58 -7.95
N GLN A 147 -0.74 -5.65 -9.28
CA GLN A 147 -0.17 -4.62 -10.17
C GLN A 147 -0.87 -3.27 -10.03
N LEU A 148 -2.20 -3.25 -9.93
CA LEU A 148 -2.98 -2.02 -9.69
C LEU A 148 -2.61 -1.39 -8.35
N VAL A 149 -2.56 -2.17 -7.27
CA VAL A 149 -2.14 -1.67 -5.95
C VAL A 149 -0.72 -1.13 -5.97
N LEU A 150 0.21 -1.81 -6.66
CA LEU A 150 1.57 -1.32 -6.85
C LEU A 150 1.61 -0.03 -7.66
N SER A 151 0.80 0.11 -8.70
CA SER A 151 0.80 1.31 -9.55
C SER A 151 0.43 2.59 -8.79
N LEU A 152 -0.36 2.47 -7.72
CA LEU A 152 -0.79 3.58 -6.87
C LEU A 152 0.33 4.11 -5.96
N SER A 153 1.27 3.27 -5.55
CA SER A 153 2.33 3.65 -4.61
C SER A 153 3.57 2.73 -4.75
N PRO A 154 4.21 2.69 -5.93
CA PRO A 154 5.24 1.70 -6.23
C PRO A 154 6.47 1.87 -5.34
N GLU A 155 6.89 3.11 -5.12
CA GLU A 155 8.03 3.46 -4.26
C GLU A 155 7.75 3.07 -2.81
N LYS A 156 6.60 3.47 -2.24
CA LYS A 156 6.25 3.15 -0.83
C LYS A 156 6.15 1.66 -0.55
N ILE A 157 5.76 0.86 -1.54
CA ILE A 157 5.64 -0.59 -1.39
C ILE A 157 6.99 -1.26 -1.61
N LEU A 158 7.61 -1.05 -2.77
CA LEU A 158 8.79 -1.81 -3.15
C LEU A 158 10.04 -1.44 -2.35
N THR A 159 10.24 -0.21 -1.92
CA THR A 159 11.41 0.12 -1.07
C THR A 159 11.38 -0.62 0.27
N LYS A 160 10.19 -0.90 0.80
CA LYS A 160 10.00 -1.68 2.04
C LYS A 160 10.18 -3.18 1.84
N LEU A 161 9.83 -3.65 0.64
CA LEU A 161 9.95 -5.06 0.25
C LEU A 161 11.34 -5.43 -0.27
N MET A 162 12.11 -4.48 -0.79
CA MET A 162 13.47 -4.71 -1.26
C MET A 162 14.42 -4.84 -0.06
N ILE A 163 15.26 -5.88 -0.07
CA ILE A 163 16.39 -6.05 0.86
C ILE A 163 17.58 -5.27 0.30
N ASP A 164 17.76 -5.31 -1.02
CA ASP A 164 18.75 -4.54 -1.76
C ASP A 164 18.21 -4.21 -3.16
N GLU A 165 19.04 -3.59 -4.00
CA GLU A 165 18.69 -3.11 -5.34
C GLU A 165 18.17 -4.19 -6.30
N LYS A 166 18.35 -5.48 -5.97
CA LYS A 166 17.98 -6.62 -6.82
C LYS A 166 17.13 -7.67 -6.12
N ASN A 167 17.10 -7.69 -4.79
CA ASN A 167 16.47 -8.77 -4.03
C ASN A 167 15.25 -8.28 -3.26
N VAL A 168 14.12 -8.99 -3.43
CA VAL A 168 12.89 -8.81 -2.66
C VAL A 168 12.91 -9.73 -1.43
N ASP A 169 12.31 -9.28 -0.33
CA ASP A 169 12.18 -10.03 0.91
C ASP A 169 11.48 -11.37 0.68
N GLY A 170 12.15 -12.46 1.08
CA GLY A 170 11.66 -13.82 0.91
C GLY A 170 10.34 -14.10 1.64
N THR A 171 9.96 -13.27 2.62
CA THR A 171 8.67 -13.36 3.32
C THR A 171 7.51 -13.11 2.35
N VAL A 172 7.66 -12.22 1.37
CA VAL A 172 6.63 -11.97 0.35
C VAL A 172 6.41 -13.20 -0.51
N LEU A 173 7.52 -13.81 -0.96
CA LEU A 173 7.47 -15.05 -1.72
C LEU A 173 6.83 -16.18 -0.91
N GLN A 174 7.26 -16.37 0.34
CA GLN A 174 6.68 -17.39 1.22
C GLN A 174 5.18 -17.18 1.42
N LEU A 175 4.75 -15.95 1.74
CA LEU A 175 3.34 -15.62 1.95
C LEU A 175 2.55 -15.92 0.67
N ALA A 176 2.97 -15.39 -0.47
CA ALA A 176 2.30 -15.63 -1.74
C ALA A 176 2.25 -17.12 -2.11
N THR A 177 3.30 -17.90 -1.80
CA THR A 177 3.32 -19.34 -2.07
C THR A 177 2.31 -20.10 -1.21
N PHE A 178 2.18 -19.75 0.07
CA PHE A 178 1.11 -20.34 0.90
C PHE A 178 -0.28 -19.97 0.39
N ILE A 179 -0.49 -18.72 -0.01
CA ILE A 179 -1.77 -18.28 -0.57
C ILE A 179 -2.12 -19.03 -1.86
N VAL A 180 -1.18 -19.19 -2.79
CA VAL A 180 -1.40 -19.96 -4.03
C VAL A 180 -1.63 -21.44 -3.72
N LYS A 181 -0.91 -22.01 -2.75
CA LYS A 181 -1.12 -23.39 -2.31
C LYS A 181 -2.52 -23.58 -1.72
N ASP A 182 -2.97 -22.68 -0.87
CA ASP A 182 -4.30 -22.75 -0.25
C ASP A 182 -5.41 -22.54 -1.28
N PHE A 183 -5.18 -21.68 -2.28
CA PHE A 183 -6.05 -21.53 -3.45
C PHE A 183 -6.14 -22.83 -4.27
N PHE A 184 -5.01 -23.50 -4.52
CA PHE A 184 -5.03 -24.81 -5.20
C PHE A 184 -5.77 -25.86 -4.39
N GLN A 185 -5.55 -25.87 -3.08
CA GLN A 185 -6.21 -26.81 -2.17
C GLN A 185 -7.74 -26.61 -2.14
N SER A 186 -8.22 -25.36 -2.15
CA SER A 186 -9.66 -25.06 -2.22
C SER A 186 -10.30 -25.47 -3.55
N HIS A 187 -9.50 -25.64 -4.61
CA HIS A 187 -9.92 -26.16 -5.92
C HIS A 187 -9.61 -27.66 -6.10
N GLY A 188 -9.38 -28.39 -4.99
CA GLY A 188 -9.18 -29.84 -5.00
C GLY A 188 -7.79 -30.30 -5.42
N ARG A 189 -6.80 -29.39 -5.49
CA ARG A 189 -5.41 -29.71 -5.85
C ARG A 189 -4.49 -29.54 -4.65
N ASN A 190 -4.06 -30.66 -4.06
CA ASN A 190 -3.04 -30.63 -3.02
C ASN A 190 -1.64 -30.68 -3.64
N VAL A 191 -0.95 -29.54 -3.65
CA VAL A 191 0.38 -29.39 -4.24
C VAL A 191 1.39 -29.04 -3.13
N ALA A 192 2.53 -29.71 -3.12
CA ALA A 192 3.61 -29.42 -2.17
C ALA A 192 4.20 -28.02 -2.38
N PHE A 193 4.66 -27.38 -1.30
CA PHE A 193 5.16 -26.00 -1.30
C PHE A 193 6.25 -25.79 -2.36
N GLU A 194 7.21 -26.70 -2.45
CA GLU A 194 8.37 -26.65 -3.36
C GLU A 194 7.97 -26.69 -4.83
N LYS A 195 6.80 -27.25 -5.14
CA LYS A 195 6.25 -27.29 -6.50
C LYS A 195 5.45 -26.03 -6.85
N VAL A 196 4.87 -25.36 -5.86
CA VAL A 196 4.13 -24.11 -6.05
C VAL A 196 5.08 -22.91 -6.13
N GLN A 197 6.17 -22.94 -5.35
CA GLN A 197 7.09 -21.82 -5.21
C GLN A 197 7.63 -21.25 -6.54
N PRO A 198 8.06 -22.06 -7.55
CA PRO A 198 8.54 -21.51 -8.82
C PRO A 198 7.47 -20.72 -9.58
N LEU A 199 6.23 -21.23 -9.58
CA LEU A 199 5.10 -20.51 -10.18
C LEU A 199 4.84 -19.19 -9.45
N THR A 200 4.82 -19.21 -8.11
CA THR A 200 4.68 -17.98 -7.32
C THR A 200 5.79 -16.99 -7.60
N ALA A 201 7.04 -17.44 -7.73
CA ALA A 201 8.17 -16.59 -8.04
C ALA A 201 8.00 -15.90 -9.41
N SER A 202 7.59 -16.65 -10.44
CA SER A 202 7.29 -16.07 -11.75
C SER A 202 6.14 -15.07 -11.70
N ILE A 203 5.08 -15.37 -10.94
CA ILE A 203 3.96 -14.44 -10.71
C ILE A 203 4.45 -13.14 -10.07
N LEU A 204 5.19 -13.23 -8.96
CA LEU A 204 5.71 -12.04 -8.27
C LEU A 204 6.69 -11.25 -9.15
N GLN A 205 7.50 -11.93 -9.96
CA GLN A 205 8.34 -11.27 -10.95
C GLN A 205 7.49 -10.44 -11.92
N SER A 206 6.45 -11.02 -12.53
CA SER A 206 5.55 -10.27 -13.42
C SER A 206 4.79 -9.12 -12.73
N VAL A 207 4.56 -9.23 -11.42
CA VAL A 207 3.95 -8.18 -10.60
C VAL A 207 4.92 -7.02 -10.36
N PHE A 208 6.19 -7.31 -10.06
CA PHE A 208 7.18 -6.30 -9.66
C PHE A 208 7.96 -5.70 -10.83
N GLU A 209 8.31 -6.50 -11.84
CA GLU A 209 9.16 -6.13 -12.97
C GLU A 209 8.78 -4.79 -13.63
N PRO A 210 7.49 -4.46 -13.87
CA PRO A 210 7.11 -3.18 -14.47
C PRO A 210 7.50 -1.94 -13.63
N PHE A 211 7.79 -2.12 -12.35
CA PHE A 211 8.02 -1.03 -11.40
C PHE A 211 9.46 -0.96 -10.87
N ILE A 212 10.28 -2.01 -11.09
CA ILE A 212 11.65 -2.09 -10.55
C ILE A 212 12.53 -0.93 -11.01
N GLU A 213 12.52 -0.56 -12.29
CA GLU A 213 13.37 0.53 -12.81
C GLU A 213 13.07 1.88 -12.14
N ARG A 214 11.78 2.14 -11.87
CA ARG A 214 11.34 3.35 -11.20
C ARG A 214 11.83 3.39 -9.76
N VAL A 215 11.77 2.27 -9.06
CA VAL A 215 12.14 2.18 -7.65
C VAL A 215 13.65 2.16 -7.45
N GLN A 216 14.41 1.53 -8.35
CA GLN A 216 15.87 1.59 -8.33
C GLN A 216 16.38 3.04 -8.41
N LYS A 217 15.76 3.88 -9.26
CA LYS A 217 16.09 5.31 -9.32
C LYS A 217 15.80 6.04 -8.00
N ALA A 218 14.69 5.74 -7.35
CA ALA A 218 14.35 6.31 -6.05
C ALA A 218 15.33 5.87 -4.95
N PHE A 219 15.69 4.59 -4.92
CA PHE A 219 16.63 4.02 -3.95
C PHE A 219 18.04 4.62 -4.07
N LEU A 220 18.50 4.87 -5.29
CA LEU A 220 19.79 5.54 -5.55
C LEU A 220 19.77 7.01 -5.12
N ALA A 221 18.65 7.71 -5.33
CA ALA A 221 18.50 9.11 -4.91
C ALA A 221 18.50 9.24 -3.37
N GLU A 222 17.85 8.30 -2.67
CA GLU A 222 17.76 8.28 -1.20
C GLU A 222 19.14 8.02 -0.55
N LYS A 223 19.89 7.03 -1.03
CA LYS A 223 21.27 6.77 -0.58
C LYS A 223 22.20 7.98 -0.77
N THR A 224 22.11 8.63 -1.93
CA THR A 224 22.96 9.79 -2.24
C THR A 224 22.65 10.97 -1.30
N SER A 225 21.38 11.14 -0.92
CA SER A 225 20.97 12.17 0.05
C SER A 225 21.51 11.86 1.45
N GLU A 226 21.37 10.60 1.91
CA GLU A 226 21.85 10.20 3.25
C GLU A 226 23.38 10.28 3.39
N GLU A 227 24.13 9.96 2.34
CA GLU A 227 25.59 10.12 2.33
C GLU A 227 25.99 11.60 2.37
N THR A 228 25.29 12.47 1.63
CA THR A 228 25.55 13.91 1.61
C THR A 228 25.25 14.57 2.97
N ASP A 229 24.18 14.15 3.64
CA ASP A 229 23.79 14.69 4.95
C ASP A 229 24.75 14.21 6.06
N ARG A 230 25.20 12.95 6.01
CA ARG A 230 26.23 12.44 6.95
C ARG A 230 27.58 13.12 6.77
N GLU A 231 27.99 13.42 5.55
CA GLU A 231 29.24 14.17 5.30
C GLU A 231 29.15 15.59 5.87
N ARG A 232 27.99 16.26 5.74
CA ARG A 232 27.76 17.60 6.31
C ARG A 232 27.75 17.61 7.84
N GLU A 233 27.19 16.58 8.48
CA GLU A 233 27.22 16.44 9.94
C GLU A 233 28.61 16.07 10.47
N SER A 234 29.47 15.43 9.67
CA SER A 234 30.84 15.09 10.06
C SER A 234 31.84 16.26 9.97
N LEU A 235 31.47 17.32 9.26
CA LEU A 235 32.31 18.50 8.98
C LEU A 235 31.91 19.74 9.79
N GLY A 236 30.84 19.67 10.59
CA GLY A 236 30.36 20.72 11.51
C GLY A 236 30.73 20.44 12.95
#